data_AF-A0A351MBM4-F1
#
_entry.id   AF-A0A351MBM4-F1
#
_cell.length_a   1.000
_cell.length_b   1.000
_cell.length_c   1.000
_cell.angle_alpha   90.00
_cell.angle_beta   90.00
_cell.angle_gamma   90.00
#
_symmetry.space_group_name_H-M   'P 1'
#
loop_
_entity.id
_entity.type
_entity.pdbx_description
1 polymer ?
#
loop_
_entity_poly.entity_id
_entity_poly.type
_entity_poly.pdbx_seq_one_letter_code
_entity_poly.pdbx_strand_id
1 'polypeptide(L)'
;MALNERRAWIIAYDIRCPRRLSRLHRYIKREAVPVQYSIYLYEGSAGDLGGLLMNLRGYIDDDEDDVRAYPIPRNPEIHHLGIGSLPPGALLHSADMGDAVSLLGATAE
;
A
#
# COMPACT_ATOMS: atom_id res chain seq x y z
N MET A 1 -9.03 4.53 -18.64
CA MET A 1 -9.23 3.83 -17.36
C MET A 1 -10.52 4.37 -16.74
N ALA A 2 -11.42 3.52 -16.26
CA ALA A 2 -12.63 3.99 -15.59
C ALA A 2 -12.24 4.50 -14.20
N LEU A 3 -12.67 5.72 -13.83
CA LEU A 3 -12.28 6.34 -12.55
C LEU A 3 -12.66 5.50 -11.33
N ASN A 4 -13.71 4.68 -11.45
CA ASN A 4 -14.35 3.94 -10.37
C ASN A 4 -13.98 2.46 -10.34
N GLU A 5 -13.12 1.99 -11.25
CA GLU A 5 -12.66 0.60 -11.22
C GLU A 5 -11.72 0.39 -10.03
N ARG A 6 -12.12 -0.46 -9.08
CA ARG A 6 -11.31 -0.82 -7.92
C ARG A 6 -10.15 -1.72 -8.33
N ARG A 7 -8.97 -1.47 -7.77
CA ARG A 7 -7.77 -2.29 -7.95
C ARG A 7 -6.81 -2.12 -6.77
N ALA A 8 -5.82 -3.00 -6.72
CA ALA A 8 -4.75 -2.91 -5.75
C ALA A 8 -3.64 -1.95 -6.23
N TRP A 9 -3.04 -1.24 -5.29
CA TRP A 9 -1.98 -0.26 -5.48
C TRP A 9 -0.88 -0.47 -4.45
N ILE A 10 0.38 -0.38 -4.88
CA ILE A 10 1.53 -0.28 -3.98
C ILE A 10 1.81 1.19 -3.73
N ILE A 11 1.74 1.60 -2.46
CA ILE A 11 2.18 2.91 -2.02
C ILE A 11 3.58 2.75 -1.42
N ALA A 12 4.55 3.41 -2.02
CA ALA A 12 5.93 3.48 -1.55
C ALA A 12 6.24 4.91 -1.09
N TYR A 13 7.00 5.04 -0.01
CA TYR A 13 7.47 6.35 0.42
C TYR A 13 8.95 6.36 0.81
N ASP A 14 9.57 7.52 0.64
CA ASP A 14 10.88 7.86 1.18
C ASP A 14 10.73 9.15 1.99
N ILE A 15 10.82 9.05 3.32
CA ILE A 15 10.57 10.17 4.24
C ILE A 15 11.78 10.36 5.12
N ARG A 16 12.41 11.53 5.01
CA ARG A 16 13.67 11.82 5.71
C ARG A 16 13.48 12.08 7.19
N CYS A 17 12.40 12.78 7.57
CA CYS A 17 12.19 13.20 8.95
C CYS A 17 11.43 12.12 9.76
N PRO A 18 12.00 11.55 10.85
CA PRO A 18 11.34 10.54 11.67
C PRO A 18 10.00 11.01 12.28
N ARG A 19 9.88 12.31 12.55
CA ARG A 19 8.63 12.90 13.06
C ARG A 19 7.53 12.91 12.00
N ARG A 20 7.85 13.27 10.75
CA ARG A 20 6.90 13.21 9.60
C ARG A 20 6.52 11.76 9.32
N LEU A 21 7.50 10.87 9.27
CA LEU A 21 7.29 9.43 9.10
C LEU A 21 6.32 8.86 10.15
N SER A 22 6.52 9.16 11.44
CA SER A 22 5.65 8.67 12.51
C SER A 22 4.22 9.19 12.42
N ARG A 23 4.01 10.38 11.85
CA ARG A 23 2.66 10.94 11.61
C ARG A 23 2.01 10.27 10.40
N LEU A 24 2.73 10.17 9.29
CA LEU A 24 2.27 9.49 8.08
C LEU A 24 1.93 8.03 8.37
N HIS A 25 2.79 7.29 9.06
CA HIS A 25 2.58 5.89 9.43
C HIS A 25 1.27 5.67 10.20
N ARG A 26 0.97 6.54 11.18
CA ARG A 26 -0.28 6.46 11.97
C ARG A 26 -1.53 6.75 11.14
N TYR A 27 -1.40 7.60 10.12
CA TYR A 27 -2.48 7.91 9.20
C TYR A 27 -2.70 6.77 8.19
N ILE A 28 -1.67 6.43 7.41
CA ILE A 28 -1.77 5.48 6.29
C ILE A 28 -2.15 4.07 6.74
N LYS A 29 -1.78 3.64 7.96
CA LYS A 29 -2.16 2.33 8.52
C LYS A 29 -3.68 2.13 8.67
N ARG A 30 -4.47 3.22 8.66
CA ARG A 30 -5.94 3.14 8.69
C ARG A 30 -6.55 2.93 7.31
N GLU A 31 -5.83 3.31 6.27
CA GLU A 31 -6.30 3.34 4.88
C GLU A 31 -5.71 2.18 4.06
N ALA A 32 -4.52 1.69 4.42
CA ALA A 32 -3.77 0.70 3.68
C ALA A 32 -3.06 -0.32 4.59
N VAL A 33 -2.78 -1.50 4.04
CA VAL A 33 -2.15 -2.61 4.76
C VAL A 33 -0.63 -2.50 4.65
N PRO A 34 0.14 -2.52 5.75
CA PRO A 34 1.59 -2.53 5.68
C PRO A 34 2.09 -3.85 5.10
N VAL A 35 2.98 -3.78 4.11
CA VAL A 35 3.57 -4.94 3.41
C VAL A 35 5.01 -5.13 3.82
N GLN A 36 5.80 -4.05 3.78
CA GLN A 36 7.21 -4.02 4.15
C GLN A 36 7.56 -2.64 4.73
N TYR A 37 8.82 -2.46 5.11
CA TYR A 37 9.32 -1.14 5.45
C TYR A 37 9.09 -0.19 4.27
N SER A 38 8.44 0.95 4.54
CA SER A 38 8.09 1.96 3.54
C SER A 38 7.13 1.54 2.41
N ILE A 39 6.51 0.35 2.49
CA ILE A 39 5.61 -0.17 1.46
C ILE A 39 4.25 -0.55 2.05
N TYR A 40 3.19 -0.03 1.43
CA TYR A 40 1.79 -0.27 1.78
C TYR A 40 1.00 -0.78 0.58
N LEU A 41 0.05 -1.65 0.84
CA LEU A 41 -0.92 -2.15 -0.12
C LEU A 41 -2.25 -1.44 0.12
N TYR A 42 -2.73 -0.75 -0.90
CA TYR A 42 -3.99 -0.01 -0.88
C TYR A 42 -4.96 -0.59 -1.91
N GLU A 43 -6.24 -0.67 -1.56
CA GLU A 43 -7.29 -1.13 -2.45
C GLU A 43 -8.31 0.00 -2.65
N GLY A 44 -8.48 0.43 -3.90
CA GLY A 44 -9.39 1.52 -4.19
C GLY A 44 -9.44 1.86 -5.67
N SER A 45 -10.39 2.72 -6.00
CA SER A 45 -10.46 3.28 -7.34
C SER A 45 -9.36 4.33 -7.55
N ALA A 46 -9.14 4.75 -8.80
CA ALA A 46 -8.18 5.82 -9.10
C ALA A 46 -8.58 7.15 -8.43
N GLY A 47 -9.89 7.40 -8.29
CA GLY A 47 -10.42 8.55 -7.56
C GLY A 47 -10.10 8.49 -6.06
N ASP A 48 -10.34 7.33 -5.44
CA ASP A 48 -10.07 7.13 -4.00
C ASP A 48 -8.57 7.28 -3.70
N LEU A 49 -7.72 6.72 -4.56
CA LEU A 49 -6.27 6.88 -4.47
C LEU A 49 -5.86 8.36 -4.56
N GLY A 50 -6.46 9.11 -5.49
CA GLY A 50 -6.19 10.54 -5.62
C GLY A 50 -6.51 11.31 -4.34
N GLY A 51 -7.63 11.00 -3.70
CA GLY A 51 -8.01 11.56 -2.40
C GLY A 51 -7.03 11.17 -1.29
N LEU A 52 -6.62 9.90 -1.24
CA LEU A 52 -5.62 9.41 -0.29
C LEU A 52 -4.27 10.14 -0.45
N LEU A 53 -3.76 10.26 -1.68
CA LEU A 53 -2.51 10.97 -1.96
C LEU A 53 -2.59 12.46 -1.61
N MET A 54 -3.74 13.10 -1.85
CA MET A 54 -3.98 14.48 -1.44
C MET A 54 -3.89 14.63 0.09
N ASN A 55 -4.50 13.71 0.84
CA ASN A 55 -4.43 13.73 2.30
C ASN A 55 -3.00 13.48 2.80
N LEU A 56 -2.25 12.58 2.14
CA LEU A 56 -0.87 12.27 2.50
C LEU A 56 0.06 13.48 2.37
N ARG A 57 -0.19 14.41 1.44
CA ARG A 57 0.55 15.67 1.31
C ARG A 57 0.54 16.52 2.60
N GLY A 58 -0.50 16.40 3.42
CA GLY A 58 -0.56 17.08 4.73
C GLY A 58 0.42 16.53 5.79
N TYR A 59 1.11 15.43 5.48
CA TYR A 59 2.02 14.74 6.39
C TYR A 59 3.48 14.74 5.93
N ILE A 60 3.76 15.17 4.70
CA ILE A 60 5.08 15.14 4.07
C ILE A 60 5.55 16.55 3.72
N ASP A 61 6.84 16.65 3.42
CA ASP A 61 7.47 17.83 2.82
C ASP A 61 7.83 17.50 1.37
N ASP A 62 7.13 18.09 0.40
CA ASP A 62 7.27 17.75 -1.03
C ASP A 62 8.69 18.00 -1.58
N ASP A 63 9.52 18.81 -0.91
CA ASP A 63 10.92 19.07 -1.30
C ASP A 63 11.91 18.03 -0.74
N GLU A 64 11.55 17.34 0.35
CA GLU A 64 12.43 16.40 1.06
C GLU A 64 11.98 14.94 1.02
N ASP A 65 10.67 14.71 0.85
CA ASP A 65 10.02 13.42 0.93
C ASP A 65 9.38 13.04 -0.41
N ASP A 66 9.28 11.74 -0.69
CA ASP A 66 8.65 11.21 -1.90
C ASP A 66 7.59 10.18 -1.51
N VAL A 67 6.41 10.25 -2.14
CA VAL A 67 5.32 9.29 -1.98
C VAL A 67 4.78 8.95 -3.36
N ARG A 68 4.81 7.66 -3.71
CA ARG A 68 4.40 7.16 -5.02
C ARG A 68 3.40 6.03 -4.89
N ALA A 69 2.48 5.97 -5.83
CA ALA A 69 1.52 4.89 -5.94
C ALA A 69 1.66 4.19 -7.30
N TYR A 70 1.71 2.87 -7.28
CA TYR A 70 1.86 2.04 -8.46
C TYR A 70 0.68 1.07 -8.56
N PRO A 71 -0.07 1.04 -9.67
CA PRO A 71 -1.15 0.09 -9.84
C PRO A 71 -0.58 -1.31 -10.00
N ILE A 72 -1.16 -2.29 -9.29
CA ILE A 72 -0.84 -3.70 -9.48
C ILE A 72 -1.76 -4.23 -10.60
N PRO A 73 -1.23 -5.00 -11.56
CA PRO A 73 -2.07 -5.68 -12.55
C PRO A 73 -2.98 -6.70 -11.86
N ARG A 74 -4.10 -7.09 -12.49
CA ARG A 74 -5.04 -8.04 -11.88
C ARG A 74 -4.43 -9.41 -11.57
N ASN A 75 -3.49 -9.84 -12.41
CA ASN A 75 -2.80 -11.13 -12.30
C ASN A 75 -1.28 -10.87 -12.23
N PRO A 76 -0.75 -10.36 -11.12
CA PRO A 76 0.66 -10.12 -10.92
C PRO A 76 1.41 -11.42 -10.63
N GLU A 77 2.64 -11.52 -11.13
CA GLU A 77 3.58 -12.52 -10.65
C GLU A 77 4.32 -11.96 -9.43
N ILE A 78 4.14 -12.58 -8.26
CA ILE A 78 4.67 -12.09 -6.99
C ILE A 78 5.65 -13.10 -6.40
N HIS A 79 6.87 -12.64 -6.15
CA HIS A 79 7.92 -13.41 -5.51
C HIS A 79 8.30 -12.78 -4.18
N HIS A 80 8.28 -13.57 -3.10
CA HIS A 80 8.71 -13.15 -1.77
C HIS A 80 10.10 -13.65 -1.45
N LEU A 81 10.97 -12.74 -1.05
CA LEU A 81 12.31 -13.06 -0.59
C LEU A 81 12.48 -12.58 0.85
N GLY A 82 12.88 -13.47 1.75
CA GLY A 82 13.10 -13.16 3.16
C GLY A 82 11.85 -13.38 4.04
N ILE A 83 11.77 -12.63 5.13
CA ILE A 83 10.73 -12.77 6.16
C ILE A 83 9.51 -11.93 5.76
N GLY A 84 8.37 -12.58 5.55
CA GLY A 84 7.09 -11.91 5.26
C GLY A 84 6.54 -11.14 6.46
N SER A 85 5.64 -10.18 6.20
CA SER A 85 5.04 -9.33 7.25
C SER A 85 3.97 -10.01 8.10
N LEU A 86 3.42 -11.12 7.62
CA LEU A 86 2.36 -11.85 8.31
C LEU A 86 2.91 -13.04 9.09
N PRO A 87 2.32 -13.36 10.26
CA PRO A 87 2.63 -14.61 10.94
C PRO A 87 2.23 -15.80 10.05
N PRO A 88 2.95 -16.93 10.14
CA PRO A 88 2.58 -18.14 9.41
C PRO A 88 1.12 -18.53 9.66
N GLY A 89 0.37 -18.80 8.60
CA GLY A 89 -1.04 -19.22 8.68
C GLY A 89 -2.07 -18.08 8.81
N ALA A 90 -1.67 -16.82 8.67
CA ALA A 90 -2.63 -15.72 8.57
C ALA A 90 -3.37 -15.76 7.23
N LEU A 91 -4.70 -15.75 7.28
CA LEU A 91 -5.58 -15.62 6.12
C LEU A 91 -6.05 -14.17 5.98
N LEU A 92 -5.88 -13.60 4.79
CA LEU A 92 -6.46 -12.31 4.44
C LEU A 92 -7.67 -12.53 3.54
N HIS A 93 -8.85 -12.12 4.00
CA HIS A 93 -10.02 -12.01 3.14
C HIS A 93 -10.06 -10.63 2.50
N SER A 94 -9.90 -10.57 1.18
CA SER A 94 -10.18 -9.38 0.38
C SER A 94 -10.96 -9.76 -0.87
N ALA A 95 -12.04 -9.04 -1.16
CA ALA A 95 -12.85 -9.29 -2.35
C ALA A 95 -12.16 -8.80 -3.65
N ASP A 96 -11.38 -7.71 -3.58
CA ASP A 96 -10.83 -7.07 -4.79
C ASP A 96 -9.29 -7.06 -4.85
N MET A 97 -8.59 -7.43 -3.78
CA MET A 97 -7.12 -7.44 -3.75
C MET A 97 -6.52 -8.68 -4.46
N GLY A 98 -7.32 -9.72 -4.72
CA GLY A 98 -6.95 -10.90 -5.52
C GLY A 98 -5.57 -11.47 -5.14
N ASP A 99 -4.76 -11.75 -6.16
CA ASP A 99 -3.39 -12.26 -5.97
C ASP A 99 -2.46 -11.26 -5.27
N ALA A 100 -2.80 -9.96 -5.21
CA ALA A 100 -1.98 -8.96 -4.53
C ALA A 100 -1.89 -9.20 -3.01
N VAL A 101 -2.81 -9.96 -2.42
CA VAL A 101 -2.70 -10.44 -1.02
C VAL A 101 -1.40 -11.21 -0.81
N SER A 102 -0.90 -11.87 -1.86
CA SER A 102 0.38 -12.57 -1.81
C SER A 102 1.52 -11.64 -1.41
N LEU A 103 1.45 -10.32 -1.70
CA LEU A 103 2.43 -9.32 -1.25
C LEU A 103 2.62 -9.31 0.28
N LEU A 104 1.65 -9.74 1.06
CA LEU A 104 1.75 -9.71 2.52
C LEU A 104 2.49 -10.94 3.09
N GLY A 105 2.92 -11.87 2.22
CA GLY A 105 3.45 -13.17 2.61
C GLY A 105 2.36 -14.17 3.02
N ALA A 106 1.09 -13.86 2.72
CA ALA A 106 -0.02 -14.79 2.85
C ALA A 106 -0.13 -15.65 1.58
N THR A 107 -0.41 -16.93 1.74
CA THR A 107 -0.89 -17.77 0.64
C THR A 107 -2.33 -17.37 0.33
N ALA A 108 -2.60 -16.93 -0.91
CA ALA A 108 -3.95 -16.81 -1.42
C ALA A 108 -4.48 -18.23 -1.72
N GLU A 109 -5.58 -18.63 -1.08
CA GLU A 109 -6.41 -19.79 -1.48
C GLU A 109 -7.82 -19.31 -1.83
#